data_AF-A0A933F744-F1
#
_entry.id   AF-A0A933F744-F1
#
_cell.length_a   1.000
_cell.length_b   1.000
_cell.length_c   1.000
_cell.angle_alpha   90.00
_cell.angle_beta   90.00
_cell.angle_gamma   90.00
#
_symmetry.space_group_name_H-M   'P 1'
#
loop_
_entity.id
_entity.type
_entity.pdbx_description
1 polymer ?
#
loop_
_entity_poly.entity_id
_entity_poly.type
_entity_poly.pdbx_seq_one_letter_code
_entity_poly.pdbx_strand_id
1 'polypeptide(L)' 'MSPRYYLISAIVVFVLTAVISAATQKRTAKEIFMVLCWVVSGLFLIVGALVGIVQALAMLGIAESGYFF' A
#
# COMPACT_ATOMS: atom_id res chain seq x y z
N MET A 1 2.61 9.99 15.63
CA MET A 1 1.66 8.94 15.21
C MET A 1 2.46 7.71 14.80
N SER A 2 2.27 6.56 15.46
CA SER A 2 3.17 5.41 15.28
C SER A 2 2.99 4.77 13.89
N PRO A 3 4.07 4.44 13.15
CA PRO A 3 4.04 3.76 11.84
C PRO A 3 3.20 2.47 11.83
N ARG A 4 3.03 1.86 13.00
CA ARG A 4 2.20 0.68 13.25
C ARG A 4 0.75 0.90 12.78
N TYR A 5 0.19 2.10 12.91
CA TYR A 5 -1.19 2.38 12.48
C TYR A 5 -1.33 2.39 10.95
N TYR A 6 -0.30 2.81 10.21
CA TYR A 6 -0.29 2.76 8.75
C TYR A 6 -0.12 1.35 8.21
N LEU A 7 0.69 0.53 8.90
CA LEU A 7 0.82 -0.90 8.57
C LEU A 7 -0.49 -1.66 8.82
N ILE A 8 -1.16 -1.38 9.94
CA ILE A 8 -2.45 -2.01 10.26
C ILE A 8 -3.52 -1.58 9.25
N SER A 9 -3.61 -0.29 8.90
CA SER A 9 -4.59 0.16 7.92
C SER A 9 -4.34 -0.41 6.52
N ALA A 10 -3.08 -0.54 6.11
CA ALA A 10 -2.72 -1.17 4.84
C ALA A 10 -3.12 -2.66 4.81
N ILE A 11 -2.87 -3.40 5.89
CA ILE A 11 -3.27 -4.81 6.01
C ILE A 11 -4.80 -4.93 5.97
N VAL A 12 -5.53 -4.06 6.67
CA VAL A 12 -6.99 -4.06 6.68
C VAL A 12 -7.55 -3.79 5.28
N VAL A 13 -7.03 -2.80 4.57
CA VAL A 13 -7.44 -2.51 3.18
C VAL A 13 -7.15 -3.70 2.28
N PHE A 14 -5.96 -4.30 2.37
CA PHE A 14 -5.57 -5.46 1.57
C PHE A 14 -6.50 -6.66 1.79
N VAL A 15 -6.78 -7.01 3.06
CA VAL A 15 -7.67 -8.12 3.41
C VAL A 15 -9.09 -7.83 2.93
N LEU A 16 -9.59 -6.61 3.11
CA LEU A 16 -10.94 -6.24 2.66
C LEU A 16 -11.06 -6.33 1.14
N THR A 17 -10.06 -5.85 0.40
CA THR A 17 -10.02 -5.96 -1.06
C THR A 17 -9.97 -7.43 -1.51
N ALA A 18 -9.18 -8.27 -0.84
CA ALA A 18 -9.12 -9.70 -1.14
C ALA A 18 -10.45 -10.42 -0.88
N VAL A 19 -11.12 -10.11 0.24
CA VAL A 19 -12.44 -10.67 0.58
C VAL A 19 -13.52 -10.20 -0.42
N ILE A 20 -13.52 -8.92 -0.80
CA ILE A 20 -14.46 -8.41 -1.82
C ILE A 20 -14.19 -9.07 -3.17
N SER A 21 -12.92 -9.24 -3.54
CA SER A 21 -12.54 -9.94 -4.78
C SER A 21 -12.99 -11.41 -4.77
N ALA A 22 -12.81 -12.10 -3.65
CA ALA A 22 -13.28 -13.47 -3.44
C ALA A 22 -14.82 -13.58 -3.36
N ALA A 23 -15.52 -12.55 -2.88
CA ALA A 23 -17.00 -12.53 -2.89
C ALA A 23 -17.57 -12.25 -4.29
N THR A 24 -16.79 -11.60 -5.16
CA THR A 24 -17.18 -11.26 -6.55
C THR A 24 -16.88 -12.41 -7.53
N GLN A 25 -16.92 -13.66 -7.06
CA GLN A 25 -16.53 -14.90 -7.74
C GLN A 25 -17.43 -15.35 -8.91
N LYS A 26 -18.14 -14.41 -9.56
CA LYS A 26 -18.70 -14.61 -10.91
C LYS A 26 -17.80 -14.08 -12.03
N ARG A 27 -16.63 -13.51 -11.68
CA ARG A 27 -15.64 -13.02 -12.64
C ARG A 27 -14.51 -14.05 -12.82
N THR A 28 -14.12 -14.24 -14.06
CA THR A 28 -13.12 -15.25 -14.50
C THR A 28 -11.83 -15.12 -13.69
N ALA A 29 -11.13 -16.23 -13.40
CA ALA A 29 -9.87 -16.21 -12.63
C ALA A 29 -8.83 -15.18 -13.16
N LYS A 30 -8.86 -14.89 -14.47
CA LYS A 30 -8.06 -13.83 -15.11
C LYS A 30 -8.40 -12.42 -14.63
N GLU A 31 -9.68 -12.10 -14.41
CA GLU A 31 -10.11 -10.77 -13.94
C GLU A 31 -9.72 -10.55 -12.48
N ILE A 32 -9.88 -11.57 -11.64
CA ILE A 32 -9.45 -11.53 -10.23
C ILE A 32 -7.94 -11.31 -10.16
N PHE A 33 -7.16 -12.04 -10.96
CA PHE A 33 -5.72 -11.88 -11.02
C PHE A 33 -5.30 -10.48 -11.52
N MET A 34 -6.02 -9.94 -12.50
CA MET A 34 -5.76 -8.60 -13.02
C MET A 34 -6.06 -7.51 -11.99
N VAL A 35 -7.17 -7.64 -11.24
CA VAL A 35 -7.52 -6.73 -10.14
C VAL A 35 -6.48 -6.82 -9.02
N LEU A 36 -6.06 -8.04 -8.64
CA LEU A 36 -5.01 -8.22 -7.63
C LEU A 36 -3.70 -7.57 -8.07
N CYS A 37 -3.29 -7.75 -9.32
CA CYS A 37 -2.08 -7.15 -9.87
C CYS A 37 -2.15 -5.61 -9.88
N TRP A 38 -3.32 -5.04 -10.19
CA TRP A 38 -3.59 -3.61 -10.09
C TRP A 38 -3.49 -3.09 -8.65
N VAL A 39 -4.07 -3.82 -7.70
CA VAL A 39 -4.04 -3.46 -6.28
C VAL A 39 -2.60 -3.51 -5.75
N VAL A 40 -1.85 -4.57 -6.05
CA VAL A 40 -0.45 -4.71 -5.65
C VAL A 40 0.40 -3.60 -6.28
N SER A 41 0.21 -3.31 -7.58
CA SER A 41 0.93 -2.23 -8.26
C SER A 41 0.63 -0.86 -7.65
N GLY A 42 -0.65 -0.59 -7.35
CA GLY A 42 -1.08 0.63 -6.66
C GLY A 42 -0.46 0.75 -5.26
N LEU A 43 -0.38 -0.36 -4.52
CA LEU A 43 0.25 -0.38 -3.21
C LEU A 43 1.75 -0.07 -3.31
N PHE A 44 2.46 -0.67 -4.26
CA PHE A 44 3.87 -0.41 -4.51
C PHE A 44 4.13 1.05 -4.90
N LEU A 45 3.27 1.64 -5.73
CA LEU A 45 3.36 3.05 -6.09
C LEU A 45 3.16 3.96 -4.88
N ILE A 46 2.16 3.67 -4.03
CA ILE A 46 1.89 4.45 -2.82
C ILE A 46 3.06 4.38 -1.84
N VAL A 47 3.59 3.17 -1.60
CA VAL A 47 4.75 2.98 -0.71
C VAL A 47 5.99 3.66 -1.29
N GLY A 48 6.27 3.51 -2.58
CA GLY A 48 7.39 4.17 -3.25
C GLY A 48 7.29 5.69 -3.18
N ALA A 49 6.10 6.25 -3.41
CA ALA A 49 5.84 7.68 -3.29
C ALA A 49 6.05 8.17 -1.84
N LEU A 50 5.54 7.45 -0.85
CA LEU A 50 5.75 7.78 0.57
C LEU A 50 7.24 7.78 0.94
N VAL A 51 7.98 6.75 0.55
CA VAL A 51 9.43 6.67 0.80
C VAL A 51 10.15 7.83 0.13
N GLY A 52 9.81 8.16 -1.12
CA GLY A 52 10.39 9.28 -1.85
C GLY A 52 10.10 10.63 -1.20
N ILE A 53 8.86 10.86 -0.77
CA ILE A 53 8.46 12.08 -0.06
C ILE A 53 9.20 12.22 1.26
N VAL A 54 9.30 11.14 2.05
CA VAL A 54 10.03 11.15 3.32
C VAL A 54 11.52 11.44 3.11
N GLN A 55 12.15 10.83 2.10
CA GLN A 55 13.55 11.13 1.77
C GLN A 55 13.75 12.57 1.31
N ALA A 56 12.85 13.10 0.46
CA ALA A 56 12.91 14.49 0.03
C ALA A 56 12.76 15.47 1.22
N LEU A 57 11.86 15.18 2.16
CA LEU A 57 11.68 15.95 3.39
C LEU A 57 12.90 15.87 4.31
N ALA A 58 13.59 14.72 4.35
CA ALA A 58 14.84 14.54 5.08
C ALA A 58 15.99 15.34 4.45
N MET A 59 16.09 15.36 3.11
CA MET A 59 17.07 16.21 2.40
C MET A 59 16.83 17.70 2.64
N LEU A 60 15.57 18.12 2.81
CA LEU A 60 15.19 19.49 3.18
C LEU A 60 15.44 19.82 4.67
N GLY A 61 15.90 18.85 5.47
CA GLY A 61 16.15 19.03 6.91
C GLY A 61 14.89 19.17 7.76
N ILE A 62 13.72 18.91 7.19
CA ILE A 62 12.40 19.04 7.85
C ILE A 62 12.04 17.75 8.59
N ALA A 63 12.58 16.60 8.18
CA ALA A 63 12.34 15.30 8.80
C ALA A 63 13.65 14.61 9.20
N GLU A 64 13.68 13.95 10.36
CA GLU A 64 14.83 13.14 10.78
C GLU A 64 15.02 11.95 9.83
N SER A 65 16.26 11.75 9.36
CA SER A 65 16.68 10.77 8.37
C SER A 65 16.73 9.32 8.89
N GLY A 66 15.76 8.93 9.72
CA GLY A 66 15.67 7.61 10.36
C GLY A 66 14.24 7.11 10.58
N TYR A 67 13.21 7.78 10.06
CA TYR A 67 11.82 7.41 10.36
C TYR A 67 11.35 6.10 9.68
N PHE A 68 12.13 5.56 8.73
CA PHE A 68 11.77 4.36 7.97
C PHE A 68 12.75 3.18 8.15
N PHE A 69 13.80 3.32 8.96
CA PHE A 69 14.71 2.24 9.35
C PHE A 69 15.23 2.41 10.78
#